data_AF-A0A2D4JWB6-F1
#
_entry.id   AF-A0A2D4JWB6-F1
#
_cell.length_a   1.000
_cell.length_b   1.000
_cell.length_c   1.000
_cell.angle_alpha   90.00
_cell.angle_beta   90.00
_cell.angle_gamma   90.00
#
_symmetry.space_group_name_H-M   'P 1'
#
loop_
_entity.id
_entity.type
_entity.pdbx_description
1 polymer ?
#
loop_
_entity_poly.entity_id
_entity_poly.type
_entity_poly.pdbx_seq_one_letter_code
_entity_poly.pdbx_strand_id
1 'polypeptide(L)'
;APVPLHLMFSQKNITYLAGSKDHEWALFLFMLHGLVEHGLMTSTEVEHGLHDLQKQTWPLDFSEELEAVLRIFISKTHTTEPKTFACDLGSQPRETVAAQS
;
A
#
# COMPACT_ATOMS: atom_id res chain seq x y z
N ALA A 1 -20.09 2.66 -10.13
CA ALA A 1 -19.43 1.87 -11.18
C ALA A 1 -18.12 1.35 -10.59
N PRO A 2 -17.69 0.10 -10.86
CA PRO A 2 -16.37 -0.33 -10.43
C PRO A 2 -15.35 0.66 -10.97
N VAL A 3 -14.38 1.06 -10.15
CA VAL A 3 -13.24 1.84 -10.63
C VAL A 3 -12.73 1.14 -11.88
N PRO A 4 -12.46 1.84 -12.99
CA PRO A 4 -11.95 1.18 -14.19
C PRO A 4 -10.49 0.79 -13.92
N LEU A 5 -10.30 -0.30 -13.18
CA LEU A 5 -9.01 -0.81 -12.71
C LEU A 5 -8.07 -1.08 -13.89
N HIS A 6 -8.61 -1.57 -15.01
CA HIS A 6 -7.89 -1.71 -16.26
C HIS A 6 -7.31 -0.39 -16.81
N LEU A 7 -7.90 0.78 -16.49
CA LEU A 7 -7.29 2.05 -16.84
C LEU A 7 -6.08 2.34 -15.95
N MET A 8 -6.15 2.11 -14.64
CA MET A 8 -5.01 2.32 -13.73
C MET A 8 -3.79 1.49 -14.14
N PHE A 9 -4.00 0.21 -14.44
CA PHE A 9 -2.95 -0.71 -14.91
C PHE A 9 -2.83 -0.76 -16.44
N SER A 10 -3.33 0.27 -17.15
CA SER A 10 -3.12 0.32 -18.59
C SER A 10 -1.69 0.73 -18.90
N GLN A 11 -1.10 0.11 -19.94
CA GLN A 11 0.24 0.48 -20.41
C GLN A 11 0.34 1.99 -20.63
N LYS A 12 -0.66 2.60 -21.29
CA LYS A 12 -0.70 4.04 -21.55
C LYS A 12 -0.59 4.88 -20.29
N ASN A 13 -1.33 4.55 -19.22
CA ASN A 13 -1.31 5.35 -18.00
C ASN A 13 0.01 5.18 -17.24
N ILE A 14 0.55 3.97 -17.26
CA ILE A 14 1.84 3.68 -16.64
C ILE A 14 3.01 4.31 -17.41
N THR A 15 2.88 4.49 -18.73
CA THR A 15 3.84 5.29 -19.52
C THR A 15 3.88 6.76 -19.06
N TYR A 16 2.78 7.33 -18.55
CA TYR A 16 2.84 8.69 -17.99
C TYR A 16 3.67 8.75 -16.69
N LEU A 17 3.62 7.69 -15.86
CA LEU A 17 4.52 7.56 -14.72
C LEU A 17 5.98 7.41 -15.19
N ALA A 18 6.22 6.59 -16.23
CA ALA A 18 7.53 6.43 -16.87
C ALA A 18 8.12 7.73 -17.46
N GLY A 19 7.26 8.68 -17.85
CA GLY A 19 7.69 9.96 -18.41
C GLY A 19 7.97 11.03 -17.35
N SER A 20 7.68 10.77 -16.08
CA SER A 20 7.88 11.73 -14.99
C SER A 20 9.31 11.69 -14.47
N LYS A 21 9.89 12.86 -14.15
CA LYS A 21 11.31 13.00 -13.79
C LYS A 21 11.77 12.15 -12.61
N ASP A 22 10.88 11.90 -11.65
CA ASP A 22 11.17 11.19 -10.40
C ASP A 22 10.38 9.88 -10.27
N HIS A 23 9.73 9.45 -11.37
CA HIS A 23 8.94 8.24 -11.51
C HIS A 23 7.82 7.98 -10.48
N GLU A 24 7.57 8.92 -9.56
CA GLU A 24 6.49 8.99 -8.54
C GLU A 24 6.00 7.65 -7.96
N TRP A 25 6.87 6.63 -7.92
CA TRP A 25 6.51 5.26 -7.55
C TRP A 25 6.02 5.14 -6.12
N ALA A 26 6.51 6.01 -5.24
CA ALA A 26 6.04 6.10 -3.86
C ALA A 26 4.56 6.53 -3.79
N LEU A 27 4.14 7.50 -4.62
CA LEU A 27 2.75 7.94 -4.70
C LEU A 27 1.88 6.87 -5.34
N PHE A 28 2.39 6.19 -6.36
CA PHE A 28 1.73 5.05 -6.99
C PHE A 28 1.48 3.93 -5.98
N LEU A 29 2.50 3.51 -5.23
CA LEU A 29 2.40 2.52 -4.16
C LEU A 29 1.44 2.97 -3.05
N PHE A 30 1.51 4.23 -2.62
CA PHE A 30 0.60 4.79 -1.61
C PHE A 30 -0.87 4.68 -2.05
N MET A 31 -1.16 5.03 -3.30
CA MET A 31 -2.49 4.89 -3.88
C MET A 31 -2.94 3.42 -3.90
N LEU A 32 -2.07 2.49 -4.33
CA LEU A 32 -2.41 1.06 -4.36
C LEU A 32 -2.76 0.50 -2.98
N HIS A 33 -1.99 0.87 -1.95
CA HIS A 33 -2.31 0.51 -0.57
C HIS A 33 -3.64 1.11 -0.13
N GLY A 34 -3.87 2.40 -0.40
CA GLY A 34 -5.14 3.06 -0.07
C GLY A 34 -6.35 2.38 -0.72
N LEU A 35 -6.23 1.89 -1.95
CA LEU A 35 -7.31 1.14 -2.61
C LEU A 35 -7.65 -0.17 -1.89
N VAL A 36 -6.64 -0.88 -1.39
CA VAL A 36 -6.85 -2.11 -0.61
C VAL A 36 -7.41 -1.81 0.78
N GLU A 37 -6.82 -0.85 1.48
CA GLU A 37 -7.23 -0.45 2.83
C GLU A 37 -8.69 -0.01 2.89
N HIS A 38 -9.17 0.68 1.86
CA HIS A 38 -10.55 1.16 1.78
C HIS A 38 -11.52 0.15 1.14
N GLY A 39 -11.05 -1.07 0.85
CA GLY A 39 -11.87 -2.15 0.26
C GLY A 39 -12.34 -1.86 -1.17
N LEU A 40 -11.65 -0.96 -1.88
CA LEU A 40 -11.93 -0.62 -3.27
C LEU A 40 -11.33 -1.64 -4.24
N MET A 41 -10.28 -2.35 -3.79
CA MET A 41 -9.66 -3.49 -4.47
C MET A 41 -9.19 -4.52 -3.46
N THR A 42 -9.11 -5.78 -3.88
CA THR A 42 -8.36 -6.80 -3.15
C THR A 42 -6.88 -6.70 -3.47
N SER A 43 -6.01 -7.18 -2.56
CA SER A 43 -4.57 -7.28 -2.82
C SER A 43 -4.28 -8.11 -4.06
N THR A 44 -5.03 -9.19 -4.27
CA THR A 44 -4.93 -10.08 -5.43
C THR A 44 -5.27 -9.37 -6.74
N GLU A 45 -6.27 -8.47 -6.77
CA GLU A 45 -6.57 -7.68 -7.96
C GLU A 45 -5.43 -6.70 -8.31
N VAL A 46 -4.81 -6.09 -7.30
CA VAL A 46 -3.64 -5.22 -7.50
C VAL A 46 -2.44 -6.02 -8.00
N GLU A 47 -2.15 -7.17 -7.38
CA GLU A 47 -1.05 -8.05 -7.79
C GLU A 47 -1.20 -8.51 -9.24
N HIS A 48 -2.40 -8.91 -9.67
CA HIS A 48 -2.66 -9.27 -11.06
C HIS A 48 -2.44 -8.09 -12.01
N GLY A 49 -2.93 -6.90 -11.66
CA GLY A 49 -2.72 -5.69 -12.47
C GLY A 49 -1.24 -5.35 -12.65
N LEU A 50 -0.45 -5.43 -11.59
CA LEU A 50 1.00 -5.22 -11.64
C LEU A 50 1.72 -6.29 -12.46
N HIS A 51 1.33 -7.57 -12.32
CA HIS A 51 1.87 -8.65 -13.13
C HIS A 51 1.55 -8.51 -14.62
N ASP A 52 0.35 -8.06 -14.97
CA ASP A 52 -0.02 -7.83 -16.36
C ASP A 52 0.73 -6.66 -16.98
N LEU A 53 1.05 -5.63 -16.18
CA LEU A 53 1.97 -4.57 -16.61
C LEU A 53 3.35 -5.12 -16.92
N GLN A 54 3.93 -5.99 -16.08
CA GLN A 54 5.26 -6.56 -16.33
C GLN A 54 5.36 -7.36 -17.64
N LYS A 55 4.24 -7.89 -18.14
CA LYS A 55 4.20 -8.62 -19.43
C LYS A 55 4.29 -7.70 -20.65
N GLN A 56 4.12 -6.39 -20.46
CA GLN A 56 4.19 -5.39 -21.55
C GLN A 56 5.65 -5.07 -21.90
N THR A 57 5.85 -4.49 -23.08
CA THR A 57 7.19 -4.03 -23.51
C THR A 57 7.51 -2.68 -22.86
N TRP A 58 8.52 -2.69 -21.99
CA TRP A 58 9.04 -1.51 -21.29
C TRP A 58 10.52 -1.28 -21.58
N PRO A 59 11.01 -0.04 -21.43
CA PRO A 59 12.43 0.22 -21.20
C PRO A 59 12.96 -0.60 -20.02
N LEU A 60 14.23 -1.03 -20.09
CA LEU A 60 14.81 -1.94 -19.11
C LEU A 60 14.83 -1.35 -17.69
N ASP A 61 15.28 -0.10 -17.58
CA ASP A 61 15.25 0.70 -16.35
C ASP A 61 13.85 0.75 -15.73
N PHE A 62 12.84 1.02 -16.54
CA PHE A 62 11.46 1.04 -16.09
C PHE A 62 10.96 -0.33 -15.63
N SER A 63 11.34 -1.39 -16.36
CA SER A 63 10.95 -2.76 -16.01
C SER A 63 11.52 -3.20 -14.66
N GLU A 64 12.77 -2.84 -14.35
CA GLU A 64 13.42 -3.13 -13.07
C GLU A 64 12.74 -2.38 -11.92
N GLU A 65 12.38 -1.11 -12.13
CA GLU A 65 11.65 -0.31 -11.15
C GLU A 65 10.24 -0.85 -10.89
N LEU A 66 9.51 -1.22 -11.95
CA LEU A 66 8.17 -1.82 -11.84
C LEU A 66 8.22 -3.17 -11.10
N GLU A 67 9.25 -3.98 -11.32
CA GLU A 67 9.48 -5.21 -10.57
C GLU A 67 9.77 -4.94 -9.09
N ALA A 68 10.53 -3.88 -8.76
CA ALA A 68 10.74 -3.46 -7.39
C ALA A 68 9.41 -3.04 -6.71
N VAL A 69 8.57 -2.28 -7.42
CA VAL A 69 7.22 -1.89 -6.96
C VAL A 69 6.36 -3.11 -6.65
N LEU A 70 6.29 -4.09 -7.55
CA LEU A 70 5.56 -5.33 -7.33
C LEU A 70 6.04 -6.06 -6.07
N ARG A 71 7.37 -6.22 -5.92
CA ARG A 71 7.97 -6.86 -4.73
C ARG A 71 7.61 -6.12 -3.44
N ILE A 72 7.67 -4.79 -3.44
CA ILE A 72 7.34 -3.96 -2.26
C ILE A 72 5.87 -4.14 -1.89
N PHE A 73 4.97 -4.12 -2.87
CA PHE A 73 3.54 -4.29 -2.62
C PHE A 73 3.24 -5.66 -2.00
N ILE A 74 3.73 -6.74 -2.62
CA ILE A 74 3.53 -8.13 -2.13
C ILE A 74 4.12 -8.30 -0.72
N SER A 75 5.33 -7.77 -0.47
CA SER A 75 5.97 -7.92 0.84
C SER A 75 5.15 -7.27 1.96
N LYS A 76 4.52 -6.13 1.67
CA LYS A 76 3.67 -5.42 2.63
C LYS A 76 2.30 -6.06 2.84
N THR A 77 1.67 -6.60 1.79
CA THR A 77 0.37 -7.27 1.94
C THR A 77 0.46 -8.54 2.80
N HIS A 78 1.63 -9.19 2.83
CA HIS A 78 1.90 -10.34 3.72
C HIS A 78 2.43 -9.96 5.10
N THR A 79 2.80 -8.69 5.30
CA THR A 79 3.14 -8.19 6.63
C THR A 79 1.84 -7.88 7.35
N THR A 80 1.18 -8.91 7.87
CA THR A 80 0.12 -8.78 8.87
C THR A 80 0.57 -7.74 9.89
N GLU A 81 -0.10 -6.60 9.99
CA GLU A 81 0.17 -5.64 11.06
C GLU A 81 0.16 -6.40 12.39
N PRO A 82 1.16 -6.19 13.28
CA PRO A 82 1.03 -6.68 14.64
C PRO A 82 -0.20 -5.98 15.20
N LYS A 83 -1.27 -6.76 15.37
CA LYS A 83 -2.55 -6.34 15.95
C LYS A 83 -2.23 -5.43 17.13
N THR A 84 -2.45 -4.14 16.97
CA THR A 84 -2.29 -3.16 18.04
C THR A 84 -3.33 -3.54 19.09
N PHE A 85 -2.91 -4.31 20.09
CA PHE A 85 -3.72 -4.55 21.26
C PHE A 85 -3.94 -3.18 21.89
N ALA A 86 -5.20 -2.75 21.86
CA ALA A 86 -5.64 -1.55 22.57
C ALA A 86 -5.19 -1.66 24.04
N CYS A 87 -4.68 -0.55 24.55
CA CYS A 87 -4.07 -0.38 25.86
C CYS A 87 -4.91 -0.98 27.00
N ASP A 88 -4.29 -1.76 27.88
CA ASP A 88 -4.72 -1.80 29.29
C ASP A 88 -3.98 -0.68 30.02
N LEU A 89 -4.59 0.52 29.97
CA LEU A 89 -4.23 1.61 30.85
C LEU A 89 -4.49 1.12 32.28
N GLY A 90 -3.43 0.96 33.06
CA GLY A 90 -3.48 0.39 34.40
C GLY A 90 -4.60 0.97 35.26
N SER A 91 -5.55 0.13 35.66
CA SER A 91 -6.46 0.41 36.76
C SER A 91 -5.67 0.31 38.07
N GLN A 92 -4.88 1.33 38.40
CA GLN A 92 -4.28 1.47 39.71
C GLN A 92 -5.33 2.07 40.67
N PRO A 93 -5.66 1.43 41.80
CA PRO A 93 -6.60 2.00 42.74
C PRO A 93 -5.98 3.24 43.40
N ARG A 94 -6.74 4.34 43.36
CA ARG A 94 -6.40 5.63 43.96
C ARG A 94 -6.48 5.49 45.48
N GLU A 95 -5.35 5.26 46.14
CA GLU A 95 -5.27 5.31 47.60
C GLU A 95 -5.54 6.75 48.09
N THR A 96 -6.55 6.87 48.94
CA THR A 96 -6.93 8.11 49.61
C THR A 96 -5.96 8.36 50.76
N VAL A 97 -5.07 9.34 50.63
CA VAL A 97 -4.23 9.79 51.75
C VAL A 97 -5.07 10.71 52.63
N ALA A 98 -5.38 10.27 53.85
CA ALA A 98 -5.96 11.11 54.90
C ALA A 98 -4.84 11.97 55.52
N ALA A 99 -4.96 13.29 55.44
CA ALA A 99 -4.13 14.22 56.20
C ALA A 99 -4.68 14.32 57.63
N GLN A 100 -3.83 14.09 58.63
CA GLN A 100 -4.12 14.42 60.03
C GLN A 100 -3.25 15.62 60.44
N SER A 101 -3.90 16.60 61.08
CA SER A 101 -3.30 17.79 61.70
C SER A 101 -2.72 17.49 63.07
#